data_AF-A0AAE2YRK2-F1
#
_entry.id   AF-A0AAE2YRK2-F1
#
_cell.length_a   1.000
_cell.length_b   1.000
_cell.length_c   1.000
_cell.angle_alpha   90.00
_cell.angle_beta   90.00
_cell.angle_gamma   90.00
#
_symmetry.space_group_name_H-M   'P 1'
#
loop_
_entity.id
_entity.type
_entity.pdbx_description
1 polymer ?
#
loop_
_entity_poly.entity_id
_entity_poly.type
_entity_poly.pdbx_seq_one_letter_code
_entity_poly.pdbx_strand_id
1 'polypeptide(L)'
;MGAFGFFSDYKGFEVAIKALRLLPSNYIFCIFGGLHPNSIIKRPPGLVDKYLSGIVDSLGAGQKVYELFDNLSLPESLSNLSSLFDRSPLDIHDRVLFMGSLSDSEFPIAMELCDICLFPYYEVGQSSSGPISIANELGVPIIASRTKAFMRFEKYHKGRVKFFDVGNHIQLAQIIRSIEKGNRTFYPKDYNVDSLCQLYEGVFVGA
;
A
#
# COMPACT_ATOMS: atom_id res chain seq x y z
N MET A 1 2.78 5.22 -6.74
CA MET A 1 1.74 4.85 -5.75
C MET A 1 2.39 4.77 -4.38
N GLY A 2 1.77 5.28 -3.33
CA GLY A 2 2.33 5.26 -1.97
C GLY A 2 1.46 4.46 -0.98
N ALA A 3 2.08 3.63 -0.15
CA ALA A 3 1.47 3.02 1.02
C ALA A 3 2.18 3.49 2.29
N PHE A 4 1.41 3.65 3.37
CA PHE A 4 1.87 4.34 4.57
C PHE A 4 1.63 3.53 5.86
N GLY A 5 2.62 3.57 6.75
CA GLY A 5 2.58 2.99 8.09
C GLY A 5 3.56 1.83 8.29
N PHE A 6 3.60 1.30 9.52
CA PHE A 6 4.57 0.27 9.90
C PHE A 6 4.39 -1.06 9.17
N PHE A 7 5.50 -1.77 8.93
CA PHE A 7 5.52 -3.16 8.47
C PHE A 7 4.75 -4.05 9.46
N SER A 8 3.63 -4.60 9.01
CA SER A 8 2.78 -5.50 9.78
C SER A 8 1.86 -6.29 8.85
N ASP A 9 1.52 -7.52 9.23
CA ASP A 9 0.78 -8.47 8.38
C ASP A 9 -0.54 -7.91 7.85
N TYR A 10 -1.24 -7.10 8.66
CA TYR A 10 -2.53 -6.54 8.26
C TYR A 10 -2.43 -5.43 7.20
N LYS A 11 -1.25 -4.87 6.93
CA LYS A 11 -1.10 -3.76 5.96
C LYS A 11 -1.23 -4.21 4.51
N GLY A 12 -1.00 -5.49 4.23
CA GLY A 12 -1.22 -6.12 2.94
C GLY A 12 -0.37 -5.57 1.79
N PHE A 13 0.87 -5.11 2.07
CA PHE A 13 1.79 -4.62 1.04
C PHE A 13 2.08 -5.67 -0.05
N GLU A 14 2.02 -6.96 0.27
CA GLU A 14 2.17 -8.05 -0.70
C GLU A 14 1.03 -8.08 -1.73
N VAL A 15 -0.17 -7.58 -1.40
CA VAL A 15 -1.27 -7.41 -2.37
C VAL A 15 -0.92 -6.33 -3.39
N ALA A 16 -0.31 -5.23 -2.96
CA ALA A 16 0.16 -4.16 -3.82
C ALA A 16 1.30 -4.64 -4.75
N ILE A 17 2.24 -5.41 -4.20
CA ILE A 17 3.34 -6.04 -4.96
C ILE A 17 2.79 -6.98 -6.05
N LYS A 18 1.81 -7.84 -5.70
CA LYS A 18 1.15 -8.71 -6.68
C LYS A 18 0.42 -7.92 -7.77
N ALA A 19 -0.24 -6.81 -7.41
CA ALA A 19 -0.88 -5.94 -8.39
C ALA A 19 0.15 -5.25 -9.29
N LEU A 20 1.30 -4.82 -8.74
CA LEU A 20 2.37 -4.16 -9.46
C LEU A 20 2.94 -5.01 -10.61
N ARG A 21 3.00 -6.34 -10.41
CA ARG A 21 3.40 -7.32 -11.45
C ARG A 21 2.51 -7.30 -12.68
N LEU A 22 1.24 -6.90 -12.52
CA LEU A 22 0.25 -6.79 -13.61
C LEU A 22 0.22 -5.40 -14.26
N LEU A 23 0.95 -4.43 -13.68
CA LEU A 23 1.01 -3.06 -14.16
C LEU A 23 2.23 -2.83 -15.05
N PRO A 24 2.15 -1.92 -16.04
CA PRO A 24 3.29 -1.53 -16.86
C PRO A 24 4.50 -1.08 -16.03
N SER A 25 5.71 -1.19 -16.60
CA SER A 25 6.98 -0.96 -15.89
C SER A 25 7.15 0.45 -15.32
N ASN A 26 6.44 1.44 -15.84
CA ASN A 26 6.46 2.83 -15.36
C ASN A 26 5.69 3.05 -14.04
N TYR A 27 5.02 2.03 -13.50
CA TYR A 27 4.41 2.09 -12.19
C TYR A 27 5.45 1.73 -11.12
N ILE A 28 5.60 2.64 -10.15
CA ILE A 28 6.46 2.51 -8.98
C ILE A 28 5.59 2.47 -7.72
N PHE A 29 5.93 1.58 -6.80
CA PHE A 29 5.31 1.44 -5.50
C PHE A 29 6.27 1.89 -4.39
N CYS A 30 5.88 2.91 -3.63
CA CYS A 30 6.67 3.45 -2.53
C CYS A 30 6.03 3.02 -1.20
N ILE A 31 6.85 2.47 -0.30
CA ILE A 31 6.44 2.11 1.06
C ILE A 31 7.05 3.12 2.02
N PHE A 32 6.20 3.96 2.61
CA PHE A 32 6.56 4.96 3.61
C PHE A 32 6.25 4.40 5.00
N GLY A 33 7.30 3.88 5.65
CA GLY A 33 7.21 3.31 6.97
C GLY A 33 8.45 2.50 7.34
N GLY A 34 8.46 2.08 8.59
CA GLY A 34 9.51 1.24 9.16
C GLY A 34 8.93 0.13 10.02
N LEU A 35 9.79 -0.57 10.74
CA LEU A 35 9.33 -1.47 11.80
C LEU A 35 8.82 -0.64 12.97
N HIS A 36 7.75 -1.11 13.62
CA HIS A 36 7.26 -0.45 14.82
C HIS A 36 8.34 -0.50 15.93
N PRO A 37 8.62 0.59 16.66
CA PRO A 37 9.66 0.62 17.69
C PRO A 37 9.56 -0.53 18.71
N ASN A 38 8.35 -0.82 19.18
CA ASN A 38 8.09 -1.98 20.07
C ASN A 38 8.48 -3.34 19.46
N SER A 39 8.33 -3.52 18.15
CA SER A 39 8.71 -4.76 17.45
C SER A 39 10.23 -4.88 17.32
N ILE A 40 10.94 -3.75 17.26
CA ILE A 40 12.41 -3.72 17.23
C ILE A 40 12.96 -4.06 18.61
N ILE A 41 12.47 -3.38 19.66
CA ILE A 41 12.98 -3.52 21.04
C ILE A 41 12.86 -4.96 21.56
N LYS A 42 11.74 -5.63 21.25
CA LYS A 42 11.46 -6.98 21.74
C LYS A 42 12.16 -8.09 20.96
N ARG A 43 12.90 -7.75 19.89
CA ARG A 43 13.47 -8.75 18.99
C ARG A 43 14.88 -9.17 19.40
N PRO A 44 15.21 -10.47 19.33
CA PRO A 44 16.59 -10.93 19.49
C PRO A 44 17.52 -10.30 18.44
N PRO A 45 18.76 -9.93 18.80
CA PRO A 45 19.75 -9.48 17.83
C PRO A 45 19.94 -10.46 16.68
N GLY A 46 20.08 -9.95 15.45
CA GLY A 46 20.34 -10.75 14.24
C GLY A 46 19.10 -11.38 13.60
N LEU A 47 17.92 -11.32 14.22
CA LEU A 47 16.69 -11.83 13.61
C LEU A 47 16.01 -10.77 12.74
N VAL A 48 15.72 -11.10 11.48
CA VAL A 48 14.96 -10.25 10.56
C VAL A 48 13.46 -10.34 10.87
N ASP A 49 12.72 -9.24 10.68
CA ASP A 49 11.26 -9.25 10.81
C ASP A 49 10.62 -10.20 9.78
N LYS A 50 9.72 -11.08 10.22
CA LYS A 50 9.08 -12.08 9.35
C LYS A 50 8.26 -11.43 8.21
N TYR A 51 7.52 -10.37 8.51
CA TYR A 51 6.72 -9.69 7.51
C TYR A 51 7.62 -8.96 6.50
N LEU A 52 8.63 -8.23 6.98
CA LEU A 52 9.61 -7.59 6.10
C LEU A 52 10.35 -8.60 5.21
N SER A 53 10.79 -9.73 5.77
CA SER A 53 11.42 -10.81 5.00
C SER A 53 10.47 -11.28 3.88
N GLY A 54 9.22 -11.59 4.22
CA GLY A 54 8.23 -12.01 3.22
C GLY A 54 8.00 -10.97 2.13
N ILE A 55 8.03 -9.68 2.45
CA ILE A 55 7.97 -8.60 1.45
C ILE A 55 9.19 -8.61 0.55
N VAL A 56 10.41 -8.64 1.10
CA VAL A 56 11.66 -8.67 0.33
C VAL A 56 11.74 -9.90 -0.57
N ASP A 57 11.42 -11.08 -0.04
CA ASP A 57 11.39 -12.35 -0.78
C ASP A 57 10.38 -12.28 -1.94
N SER A 58 9.23 -11.63 -1.72
CA SER A 58 8.19 -11.48 -2.74
C SER A 58 8.58 -10.56 -3.90
N LEU A 59 9.68 -9.80 -3.79
CA LEU A 59 10.18 -8.97 -4.89
C LEU A 59 10.92 -9.79 -5.95
N GLY A 60 11.41 -10.98 -5.59
CA GLY A 60 12.22 -11.82 -6.48
C GLY A 60 13.61 -11.26 -6.78
N ALA A 61 14.11 -10.37 -5.91
CA ALA A 61 15.39 -9.69 -6.10
C ALA A 61 16.54 -10.69 -6.23
N GLY A 62 17.26 -10.64 -7.34
CA GLY A 62 18.41 -11.53 -7.57
C GLY A 62 18.07 -12.98 -7.91
N GLN A 63 16.79 -13.33 -8.06
CA GLN A 63 16.39 -14.65 -8.56
C GLN A 63 16.80 -14.80 -10.02
N LYS A 64 17.59 -15.82 -10.30
CA LYS A 64 17.97 -16.15 -11.67
C LYS A 64 16.93 -17.05 -12.30
N VAL A 65 16.82 -16.97 -13.62
CA VAL A 65 15.75 -17.65 -14.36
C VAL A 65 15.87 -19.16 -14.27
N TYR A 66 17.09 -19.71 -14.19
CA TYR A 66 17.27 -21.16 -14.01
C TYR A 66 16.74 -21.68 -12.67
N GLU A 67 16.78 -20.87 -11.59
CA GLU A 67 16.32 -21.28 -10.25
C GLU A 67 14.79 -21.53 -10.22
N LEU A 68 14.04 -20.90 -11.13
CA LEU A 68 12.61 -21.17 -11.32
C LEU A 68 12.34 -22.53 -11.94
N PHE A 69 13.33 -23.07 -12.66
CA PHE A 69 13.21 -24.28 -13.46
C PHE A 69 13.96 -25.47 -12.88
N ASP A 70 14.79 -25.29 -11.84
CA ASP A 70 15.55 -26.38 -11.20
C ASP A 70 14.65 -27.50 -10.63
N ASN A 71 13.37 -27.21 -10.37
CA ASN A 71 12.38 -28.21 -9.92
C ASN A 71 11.61 -28.90 -11.07
N LEU A 72 11.91 -28.57 -12.32
CA LEU A 72 11.29 -29.12 -13.51
C LEU A 72 12.37 -29.78 -14.37
N SER A 73 12.18 -31.06 -14.72
CA SER A 73 13.02 -31.73 -15.71
C SER A 73 12.78 -31.08 -17.09
N LEU A 74 13.48 -29.98 -17.37
CA LEU A 74 13.33 -29.26 -18.62
C LEU A 74 14.06 -29.99 -19.76
N PRO A 75 13.44 -30.07 -20.95
CA PRO A 75 14.15 -30.41 -22.18
C PRO A 75 15.32 -29.45 -22.45
N GLU A 76 16.43 -29.96 -23.02
CA GLU A 76 17.66 -29.19 -23.32
C GLU A 76 17.43 -27.93 -24.20
N SER A 77 16.33 -27.84 -24.94
CA SER A 77 16.02 -26.62 -25.71
C SER A 77 15.53 -25.45 -24.84
N LEU A 78 14.94 -25.74 -23.67
CA LEU A 78 14.39 -24.74 -22.74
C LEU A 78 15.44 -24.23 -21.75
N SER A 79 16.45 -25.03 -21.42
CA SER A 79 17.61 -24.58 -20.63
C SER A 79 18.44 -23.52 -21.36
N ASN A 80 18.49 -23.56 -22.70
CA ASN A 80 19.11 -22.51 -23.51
C ASN A 80 18.27 -21.22 -23.58
N LEU A 81 16.97 -21.27 -23.27
CA LEU A 81 16.11 -20.09 -23.18
C LEU A 81 16.20 -19.41 -21.82
N SER A 82 16.38 -20.17 -20.74
CA SER A 82 16.53 -19.60 -19.40
C SER A 82 17.83 -18.80 -19.24
N SER A 83 18.90 -19.18 -19.94
CA SER A 83 20.18 -18.44 -19.98
C SER A 83 20.13 -17.15 -20.80
N LEU A 84 19.11 -16.92 -21.63
CA LEU A 84 18.92 -15.68 -22.39
C LEU A 84 18.27 -14.55 -21.57
N PHE A 85 17.77 -14.87 -20.37
CA PHE A 85 17.20 -13.88 -19.46
C PHE A 85 18.17 -13.64 -18.30
N ASP A 86 18.87 -12.50 -18.32
CA ASP A 86 19.80 -12.10 -17.23
C ASP A 86 19.07 -11.85 -15.90
N ARG A 87 17.75 -11.62 -15.94
CA ARG A 87 16.89 -11.38 -14.77
C ARG A 87 15.59 -12.16 -14.91
N SER A 88 15.10 -12.68 -13.79
CA SER A 88 13.77 -13.28 -13.72
C SER A 88 12.70 -12.28 -14.16
N PRO A 89 11.71 -12.66 -15.00
CA PRO A 89 10.55 -11.82 -15.28
C PRO A 89 9.70 -11.57 -14.02
N LEU A 90 9.96 -12.31 -12.94
CA LEU A 90 9.37 -12.09 -11.63
C LEU A 90 10.18 -11.12 -10.76
N ASP A 91 11.34 -10.64 -11.19
CA ASP A 91 12.09 -9.63 -10.44
C ASP A 91 11.48 -8.25 -10.65
N ILE A 92 10.97 -7.65 -9.58
CA ILE A 92 10.38 -6.30 -9.59
C ILE A 92 11.01 -5.38 -8.53
N HIS A 93 12.19 -5.72 -7.99
CA HIS A 93 12.79 -4.95 -6.89
C HIS A 93 13.00 -3.47 -7.24
N ASP A 94 13.39 -3.16 -8.49
CA ASP A 94 13.58 -1.80 -8.99
C ASP A 94 12.30 -0.95 -9.00
N ARG A 95 11.12 -1.58 -8.86
CA ARG A 95 9.81 -0.92 -8.89
C ARG A 95 9.21 -0.74 -7.49
N VAL A 96 9.86 -1.23 -6.44
CA VAL A 96 9.41 -1.11 -5.05
C VAL A 96 10.44 -0.35 -4.24
N LEU A 97 10.09 0.86 -3.82
CA LEU A 97 10.98 1.76 -3.09
C LEU A 97 10.63 1.78 -1.59
N PHE A 98 11.61 1.46 -0.76
CA PHE A 98 11.52 1.55 0.70
C PHE A 98 11.96 2.94 1.14
N MET A 99 11.00 3.78 1.54
CA MET A 99 11.24 5.21 1.80
C MET A 99 11.57 5.51 3.27
N GLY A 100 11.45 4.51 4.15
CA GLY A 100 11.72 4.65 5.58
C GLY A 100 10.58 5.32 6.35
N SER A 101 10.78 5.49 7.66
CA SER A 101 9.85 6.18 8.55
C SER A 101 9.93 7.70 8.35
N LEU A 102 8.77 8.36 8.31
CA LEU A 102 8.67 9.80 8.14
C LEU A 102 8.38 10.49 9.47
N SER A 103 8.83 11.74 9.61
CA SER A 103 8.34 12.65 10.65
C SER A 103 6.92 13.13 10.35
N ASP A 104 6.27 13.71 11.35
CA ASP A 104 4.90 14.25 11.22
C ASP A 104 4.80 15.33 10.13
N SER A 105 5.85 16.14 9.93
CA SER A 105 5.90 17.16 8.87
C SER A 105 6.13 16.57 7.48
N GLU A 106 6.88 15.47 7.37
CA GLU A 106 7.18 14.84 6.07
C GLU A 106 6.04 13.97 5.58
N PHE A 107 5.22 13.44 6.48
CA PHE A 107 4.17 12.48 6.17
C PHE A 107 3.11 13.02 5.17
N PRO A 108 2.55 14.23 5.34
CA PRO A 108 1.64 14.82 4.36
C PRO A 108 2.33 15.15 3.03
N ILE A 109 3.57 15.63 3.07
CA ILE A 109 4.37 15.96 1.87
C ILE A 109 4.57 14.71 1.02
N ALA A 110 4.94 13.58 1.64
CA ALA A 110 5.10 12.31 0.94
C ALA A 110 3.79 11.80 0.33
N MET A 111 2.65 11.99 1.01
CA MET A 111 1.33 11.68 0.46
C MET A 111 0.98 12.55 -0.75
N GLU A 112 1.28 13.83 -0.69
CA GLU A 112 1.06 14.77 -1.78
C GLU A 112 1.90 14.41 -3.01
N LEU A 113 3.14 13.94 -2.85
CA LEU A 113 3.96 13.48 -3.98
C LEU A 113 3.43 12.20 -4.65
N CYS A 114 2.48 11.49 -4.02
CA CYS A 114 1.90 10.29 -4.59
C CYS A 114 0.74 10.59 -5.55
N ASP A 115 0.74 9.90 -6.70
CA ASP A 115 -0.44 9.86 -7.60
C ASP A 115 -1.65 9.21 -6.93
N ILE A 116 -1.40 8.21 -6.07
CA ILE A 116 -2.40 7.37 -5.40
C ILE A 116 -1.88 7.03 -4.01
N CYS A 117 -2.72 7.23 -2.99
CA CYS A 117 -2.55 6.63 -1.66
C CYS A 117 -3.28 5.28 -1.59
N LEU A 118 -2.53 4.23 -1.29
CA LEU A 118 -3.00 2.85 -1.30
C LEU A 118 -3.07 2.29 0.13
N PHE A 119 -4.22 1.71 0.48
CA PHE A 119 -4.47 1.10 1.80
C PHE A 119 -4.94 -0.36 1.64
N PRO A 120 -4.03 -1.31 1.34
CA PRO A 120 -4.39 -2.67 0.97
C PRO A 120 -4.60 -3.59 2.17
N TYR A 121 -5.32 -3.11 3.18
CA TYR A 121 -5.34 -3.74 4.49
C TYR A 121 -6.17 -5.03 4.51
N TYR A 122 -5.78 -5.98 5.35
CA TYR A 122 -6.64 -7.08 5.79
C TYR A 122 -7.55 -6.65 6.94
N GLU A 123 -8.70 -7.32 7.04
CA GLU A 123 -9.62 -7.10 8.13
C GLU A 123 -9.09 -7.74 9.41
N VAL A 124 -8.77 -6.89 10.39
CA VAL A 124 -8.34 -7.31 11.74
C VAL A 124 -9.13 -6.61 12.83
N GLY A 125 -10.26 -5.97 12.49
CA GLY A 125 -11.10 -5.23 13.44
C GLY A 125 -10.59 -3.82 13.76
N GLN A 126 -9.79 -3.22 12.88
CA GLN A 126 -9.38 -1.81 13.04
C GLN A 126 -10.62 -0.91 13.07
N SER A 127 -10.64 0.06 13.99
CA SER A 127 -11.74 1.02 14.09
C SER A 127 -11.58 2.20 13.14
N SER A 128 -10.34 2.56 12.80
CA SER A 128 -10.00 3.74 12.00
C SER A 128 -8.61 3.62 11.36
N SER A 129 -8.25 4.61 10.56
CA SER A 129 -6.90 4.78 10.01
C SER A 129 -6.58 6.27 9.93
N GLY A 130 -5.53 6.71 10.62
CA GLY A 130 -5.03 8.09 10.48
C GLY A 130 -4.60 8.41 9.04
N PRO A 131 -3.77 7.56 8.41
CA PRO A 131 -3.26 7.82 7.06
C PRO A 131 -4.33 8.03 5.97
N ILE A 132 -5.46 7.31 6.01
CA ILE A 132 -6.53 7.53 5.02
C ILE A 132 -7.23 8.89 5.21
N SER A 133 -7.30 9.37 6.45
CA SER A 133 -7.91 10.67 6.78
C SER A 133 -7.06 11.82 6.24
N ILE A 134 -5.73 11.73 6.38
CA ILE A 134 -4.78 12.70 5.82
C ILE A 134 -4.84 12.67 4.28
N ALA A 135 -4.80 11.49 3.66
CA ALA A 135 -4.92 11.36 2.21
C ALA A 135 -6.23 11.95 1.67
N ASN A 136 -7.31 11.84 2.45
CA ASN A 136 -8.60 12.42 2.12
C ASN A 136 -8.56 13.95 2.13
N GLU A 137 -8.00 14.53 3.20
CA GLU A 137 -7.82 15.97 3.38
C GLU A 137 -6.94 16.59 2.29
N LEU A 138 -5.84 15.92 1.92
CA LEU A 138 -4.95 16.35 0.83
C LEU A 138 -5.55 16.20 -0.57
N GLY A 139 -6.76 15.66 -0.71
CA GLY A 139 -7.40 15.48 -2.02
C GLY A 139 -6.74 14.40 -2.88
N VAL A 140 -5.84 13.58 -2.30
CA VAL A 140 -5.12 12.53 -3.03
C VAL A 140 -6.11 11.43 -3.43
N PRO A 141 -5.99 10.83 -4.63
CA PRO A 141 -6.75 9.64 -4.98
C PRO A 141 -6.51 8.49 -3.99
N ILE A 142 -7.60 7.93 -3.46
CA ILE A 142 -7.55 6.85 -2.46
C ILE A 142 -8.03 5.55 -3.09
N ILE A 143 -7.21 4.51 -3.00
CA ILE A 143 -7.63 3.13 -3.20
C ILE A 143 -7.48 2.39 -1.87
N ALA A 144 -8.52 1.68 -1.44
CA ALA A 144 -8.48 0.91 -0.20
C ALA A 144 -9.16 -0.45 -0.34
N SER A 145 -8.73 -1.42 0.46
CA SER A 145 -9.44 -2.69 0.60
C SER A 145 -10.84 -2.47 1.16
N ARG A 146 -11.80 -3.33 0.82
CA ARG A 146 -13.17 -3.28 1.36
C ARG A 146 -13.24 -3.84 2.79
N THR A 147 -12.66 -3.12 3.76
CA THR A 147 -12.74 -3.43 5.20
C THR A 147 -13.92 -2.71 5.86
N LYS A 148 -14.35 -3.17 7.03
CA LYS A 148 -15.42 -2.50 7.82
C LYS A 148 -15.06 -1.05 8.14
N ALA A 149 -13.80 -0.80 8.50
CA ALA A 149 -13.30 0.54 8.80
C ALA A 149 -13.42 1.47 7.59
N PHE A 150 -12.94 1.03 6.43
CA PHE A 150 -12.95 1.87 5.23
C PHE A 150 -14.33 2.03 4.62
N MET A 151 -15.20 1.01 4.69
CA MET A 151 -16.61 1.17 4.32
C MET A 151 -17.34 2.17 5.22
N ARG A 152 -17.03 2.21 6.53
CA ARG A 152 -17.59 3.24 7.42
C ARG A 152 -17.04 4.62 7.08
N PHE A 153 -15.75 4.73 6.78
CA PHE A 153 -15.12 5.96 6.34
C PHE A 153 -15.80 6.54 5.08
N GLU A 154 -16.11 5.70 4.09
CA GLU A 154 -16.79 6.13 2.86
C GLU A 154 -18.22 6.63 3.08
N LYS A 155 -18.92 6.20 4.15
CA LYS A 155 -20.25 6.77 4.48
C LYS A 155 -20.21 8.28 4.74
N TYR A 156 -19.10 8.76 5.31
CA TYR A 156 -18.87 10.17 5.61
C TYR A 156 -18.11 10.89 4.49
N HIS A 157 -17.39 10.14 3.64
CA HIS A 157 -16.62 10.67 2.52
C HIS A 157 -17.03 9.98 1.21
N LYS A 158 -18.32 10.09 0.86
CA LYS A 158 -18.92 9.39 -0.29
C LYS A 158 -18.15 9.66 -1.58
N GLY A 159 -17.81 8.60 -2.31
CA GLY A 159 -17.10 8.67 -3.58
C GLY A 159 -15.60 8.96 -3.48
N ARG A 160 -15.01 9.16 -2.29
CA ARG A 160 -13.56 9.43 -2.16
C ARG A 160 -12.68 8.20 -2.27
N VAL A 161 -13.23 7.03 -1.95
CA VAL A 161 -12.47 5.77 -1.92
C VAL A 161 -12.89 4.88 -3.07
N LYS A 162 -11.94 4.48 -3.91
CA LYS A 162 -12.14 3.37 -4.85
C LYS A 162 -11.80 2.06 -4.13
N PHE A 163 -12.76 1.15 -4.07
CA PHE A 163 -12.62 -0.11 -3.33
C PHE A 163 -12.22 -1.28 -4.21
N PHE A 164 -11.38 -2.15 -3.64
CA PHE A 164 -11.20 -3.52 -4.11
C PHE A 164 -11.42 -4.50 -2.95
N ASP A 165 -11.76 -5.74 -3.26
CA ASP A 165 -11.98 -6.77 -2.25
C ASP A 165 -10.65 -7.20 -1.63
N VAL A 166 -10.66 -7.46 -0.33
CA VAL A 166 -9.45 -7.76 0.46
C VAL A 166 -8.66 -8.91 -0.21
N GLY A 167 -7.38 -8.66 -0.52
CA GLY A 167 -6.50 -9.63 -1.18
C GLY A 167 -6.63 -9.73 -2.71
N ASN A 168 -7.66 -9.12 -3.32
CA ASN A 168 -7.88 -9.17 -4.76
C ASN A 168 -6.96 -8.20 -5.53
N HIS A 169 -5.70 -8.61 -5.69
CA HIS A 169 -4.66 -7.85 -6.39
C HIS A 169 -4.96 -7.63 -7.89
N ILE A 170 -5.76 -8.49 -8.53
CA ILE A 170 -6.18 -8.31 -9.94
C ILE A 170 -7.11 -7.11 -10.05
N GLN A 171 -8.14 -7.05 -9.21
CA GLN A 171 -9.06 -5.92 -9.15
C GLN A 171 -8.33 -4.63 -8.79
N LEU A 172 -7.40 -4.70 -7.83
CA LEU A 172 -6.55 -3.57 -7.48
C LEU A 172 -5.79 -3.04 -8.72
N ALA A 173 -5.15 -3.90 -9.50
CA ALA A 173 -4.44 -3.51 -10.72
C ALA A 173 -5.38 -2.86 -11.77
N GLN A 174 -6.58 -3.40 -11.95
CA GLN A 174 -7.59 -2.82 -12.85
C GLN A 174 -8.00 -1.42 -12.42
N ILE A 175 -8.23 -1.21 -11.11
CA ILE A 175 -8.60 0.10 -10.57
C ILE A 175 -7.45 1.08 -10.74
N ILE A 176 -6.21 0.69 -10.43
CA ILE A 176 -5.03 1.55 -10.58
C ILE A 176 -4.93 2.06 -12.03
N ARG A 177 -5.11 1.19 -13.02
CA ARG A 177 -5.10 1.57 -14.45
C ARG A 177 -6.21 2.53 -14.85
N SER A 178 -7.32 2.55 -14.11
CA SER A 178 -8.47 3.42 -14.38
C SER A 178 -8.31 4.83 -13.82
N ILE A 179 -7.29 5.08 -12.99
CA ILE A 179 -7.08 6.39 -12.38
C ILE A 179 -6.28 7.29 -13.33
N GLU A 180 -6.86 8.45 -13.64
CA GLU A 180 -6.18 9.54 -14.32
C GLU A 180 -5.16 10.21 -13.39
N LYS A 181 -3.92 10.37 -13.84
CA LYS A 181 -2.85 11.01 -13.06
C LYS A 181 -3.18 12.47 -12.75
N GLY A 182 -2.82 12.93 -11.55
CA GLY A 182 -2.93 14.33 -11.15
C GLY A 182 -4.35 14.81 -10.84
N ASN A 183 -5.38 13.96 -10.95
CA ASN A 183 -6.75 14.35 -10.62
C ASN A 183 -6.96 14.39 -9.11
N ARG A 184 -6.90 15.60 -8.54
CA ARG A 184 -7.18 15.83 -7.11
C ARG A 184 -8.66 16.06 -6.91
N THR A 185 -9.24 15.36 -5.94
CA THR A 185 -10.64 15.54 -5.56
C THR A 185 -10.71 15.95 -4.10
N PHE A 186 -11.04 17.22 -3.88
CA PHE A 186 -11.24 17.78 -2.55
C PHE A 186 -12.71 17.66 -2.14
N TYR A 187 -12.96 17.58 -0.83
CA TYR A 187 -14.31 17.45 -0.29
C TYR A 187 -15.00 18.83 -0.20
N PRO A 188 -16.34 18.91 -0.36
CA PRO A 188 -17.14 20.08 0.03
C PRO A 188 -17.05 20.29 1.56
N LYS A 189 -17.11 21.52 2.06
CA LYS A 189 -16.76 21.85 3.47
C LYS A 189 -17.70 21.34 4.57
N ASP A 190 -18.58 20.37 4.31
CA ASP A 190 -19.68 19.98 5.21
C ASP A 190 -19.22 19.42 6.56
N TYR A 191 -18.04 18.78 6.59
CA TYR A 191 -17.39 18.29 7.80
C TYR A 191 -15.92 18.69 7.80
N ASN A 192 -15.61 19.72 8.58
CA ASN A 192 -14.29 20.29 8.82
C ASN A 192 -14.07 20.54 10.32
N VAL A 193 -12.88 21.02 10.70
CA VAL A 193 -12.53 21.33 12.09
C VAL A 193 -13.56 22.25 12.74
N ASP A 194 -13.96 23.33 12.07
CA ASP A 194 -14.92 24.30 12.61
C ASP A 194 -16.30 23.66 12.83
N SER A 195 -16.81 22.90 11.86
CA SER A 195 -18.10 22.20 12.00
C SER A 195 -18.07 21.12 13.09
N LEU A 196 -16.91 20.49 13.30
CA LEU A 196 -16.72 19.51 14.37
C LEU A 196 -16.67 20.21 15.73
N CYS A 197 -15.93 21.31 15.85
CA CYS A 197 -15.93 22.16 17.03
C CYS A 197 -17.36 22.60 17.39
N GLN A 198 -18.13 23.10 16.43
CA GLN A 198 -19.53 23.48 16.63
C GLN A 198 -20.41 22.31 17.08
N LEU A 199 -20.21 21.12 16.50
CA LEU A 199 -20.91 19.91 16.93
C LEU A 199 -20.59 19.54 18.38
N TYR A 200 -19.30 19.53 18.75
CA TYR A 200 -18.88 19.22 20.12
C TYR A 200 -19.39 20.27 21.12
N GLU A 201 -19.27 21.57 20.80
CA GLU A 201 -19.85 22.64 21.60
C GLU A 201 -21.36 22.45 21.79
N GLY A 202 -22.09 22.11 20.73
CA GLY A 202 -23.54 21.85 20.80
C GLY A 202 -23.90 20.67 21.71
N VAL A 203 -23.07 19.63 21.78
CA VAL A 203 -23.27 18.49 22.69
C VAL A 203 -23.06 18.89 24.16
N PHE A 204 -22.12 19.78 24.44
CA PHE A 204 -21.80 20.22 25.81
C PHE A 204 -22.66 21.37 26.31
N VAL A 205 -23.17 22.22 25.42
CA VAL A 205 -24.04 23.37 25.77
C VAL A 205 -25.53 23.00 25.73
N GLY A 206 -25.88 21.91 25.05
CA GLY A 206 -27.25 21.39 24.94
C GLY A 206 -27.64 20.32 25.97
N ALA A 207 -26.86 20.11 27.03
CA ALA A 207 -27.14 19.21 28.16
C ALA A 207 -27.21 20.00 29.47
#